data_AF-W7WK07-F1
#
_entry.id   AF-W7WK07-F1
#
_cell.length_a   1.000
_cell.length_b   1.000
_cell.length_c   1.000
_cell.angle_alpha   90.00
_cell.angle_beta   90.00
_cell.angle_gamma   90.00
#
_symmetry.space_group_name_H-M   'P 1'
#
loop_
_entity.id
_entity.type
_entity.pdbx_description
1 polymer ?
#
loop_
_entity_poly.entity_id
_entity_poly.type
_entity_poly.pdbx_seq_one_letter_code
_entity_poly.pdbx_strand_id
1 'polypeptide(L)'
;MTLPLWLYALLAGMALVCAFAVGRYSLARRQRRSLPRQWLLMARPVLNSDERRTMRMLREGLPQYIVLAKLPLVRLCQPRDPRRVRYWFDLLGSLHVSFAVCSPNGRVIAVIDLEPERGVSRRASKIKQSVLDACRIRYLSCKAENLPR
;
A
#
# COMPACT_ATOMS: atom_id res chain seq x y z
N MET A 1 -17.59 6.57 -61.82
CA MET A 1 -16.20 6.30 -61.44
C MET A 1 -16.22 5.52 -60.14
N THR A 2 -16.06 4.20 -60.19
CA THR A 2 -16.01 3.34 -59.01
C THR A 2 -14.66 3.51 -58.34
N LEU A 3 -14.64 3.95 -57.08
CA LEU A 3 -13.42 4.02 -56.30
C LEU A 3 -12.82 2.61 -56.18
N PRO A 4 -11.50 2.45 -56.27
CA PRO A 4 -10.91 1.13 -56.31
C PRO A 4 -10.99 0.46 -54.93
N LEU A 5 -11.23 -0.86 -54.91
CA LEU A 5 -11.48 -1.67 -53.71
C LEU A 5 -10.42 -1.52 -52.60
N TRP A 6 -9.17 -1.24 -52.96
CA TRP A 6 -8.08 -1.02 -52.00
C TRP A 6 -8.26 0.26 -51.16
N LEU A 7 -8.94 1.28 -51.69
CA LEU A 7 -9.23 2.51 -50.94
C LEU A 7 -10.22 2.25 -49.80
N TYR A 8 -11.23 1.41 -50.04
CA TYR A 8 -12.20 1.00 -49.02
C TYR A 8 -11.55 0.15 -47.93
N ALA A 9 -10.61 -0.74 -48.29
CA ALA A 9 -9.86 -1.53 -47.33
C ALA A 9 -8.96 -0.67 -46.42
N LEU A 10 -8.29 0.34 -46.98
CA LEU A 10 -7.48 1.30 -46.22
C LEU A 10 -8.34 2.15 -45.28
N LEU A 11 -9.49 2.63 -45.75
CA LEU A 11 -10.43 3.38 -44.92
C LEU A 11 -10.99 2.55 -43.76
N ALA A 12 -11.36 1.29 -44.04
CA ALA A 12 -11.84 0.37 -43.00
C ALA A 12 -10.75 0.05 -41.96
N GLY A 13 -9.52 -0.19 -42.41
CA GLY A 13 -8.37 -0.43 -41.53
C GLY A 13 -8.07 0.78 -40.63
N MET A 14 -8.06 1.99 -41.20
CA MET A 14 -7.85 3.23 -40.45
C MET A 14 -8.98 3.49 -39.44
N ALA A 15 -10.24 3.21 -39.82
CA ALA A 15 -11.37 3.33 -38.91
C ALA A 15 -11.26 2.36 -37.72
N LEU A 16 -10.82 1.13 -37.95
CA LEU A 16 -10.59 0.12 -36.91
C LEU A 16 -9.49 0.54 -35.93
N VAL A 17 -8.36 1.05 -36.44
CA VAL A 17 -7.24 1.55 -35.62
C VAL A 17 -7.67 2.76 -34.80
N CYS A 18 -8.39 3.71 -35.40
CA CYS A 18 -8.93 4.87 -34.70
C CYS A 18 -9.92 4.47 -33.60
N ALA A 19 -10.85 3.55 -33.89
CA ALA A 19 -11.81 3.03 -32.91
C ALA A 19 -11.09 2.33 -31.75
N PHE A 20 -10.06 1.54 -32.03
CA PHE A 20 -9.25 0.88 -31.01
C PHE A 20 -8.48 1.89 -30.13
N ALA A 21 -7.84 2.90 -30.75
CA ALA A 21 -7.12 3.94 -30.04
C ALA A 21 -8.03 4.78 -29.14
N VAL A 22 -9.22 5.17 -29.64
CA VAL A 22 -10.23 5.91 -28.88
C VAL A 22 -10.81 5.04 -27.75
N GLY A 23 -11.04 3.76 -28.00
CA GLY A 23 -11.45 2.79 -26.98
C GLY A 23 -10.43 2.70 -25.85
N ARG A 24 -9.15 2.57 -26.18
CA ARG A 24 -8.04 2.55 -25.20
C ARG A 24 -7.92 3.85 -24.41
N TYR A 25 -8.02 4.99 -25.07
CA TYR A 25 -7.91 6.30 -24.43
C TYR A 25 -9.10 6.60 -23.50
N SER A 26 -10.32 6.25 -23.92
CA SER A 26 -11.53 6.42 -23.11
C SER A 26 -11.53 5.51 -21.87
N LEU A 27 -11.08 4.26 -22.01
CA LEU A 27 -10.93 3.35 -20.88
C LEU A 27 -9.90 3.86 -19.87
N ALA A 28 -8.78 4.42 -20.34
CA ALA A 28 -7.78 5.05 -19.49
C ALA A 28 -8.32 6.31 -18.78
N ARG A 29 -9.15 7.12 -19.46
CA ARG A 29 -9.82 8.27 -18.83
C ARG A 29 -10.84 7.86 -17.78
N ARG A 30 -11.61 6.79 -18.00
CA ARG A 30 -12.63 6.30 -17.04
C ARG A 30 -12.05 5.91 -15.68
N GLN A 31 -10.75 5.62 -15.60
CA GLN A 31 -10.10 5.30 -14.32
C GLN A 31 -9.90 6.53 -13.42
N ARG A 32 -9.97 7.75 -13.96
CA ARG A 32 -9.95 8.98 -13.14
C ARG A 32 -11.36 9.29 -12.63
N ARG A 33 -11.77 8.57 -11.59
CA ARG A 33 -13.01 8.88 -10.86
C ARG A 33 -12.91 10.30 -10.30
N SER A 34 -13.92 11.12 -10.57
CA SER A 34 -14.07 12.44 -9.94
C SER A 34 -14.21 12.26 -8.43
N LEU A 35 -13.65 13.20 -7.67
CA LEU A 35 -13.82 13.21 -6.21
C LEU A 35 -15.32 13.33 -5.86
N PRO A 36 -15.77 12.67 -4.78
CA PRO A 36 -17.15 12.82 -4.33
C PRO A 36 -17.41 14.26 -3.91
N ARG A 37 -18.62 14.76 -4.17
CA ARG A 37 -19.03 16.11 -3.74
C ARG A 37 -19.21 16.21 -2.22
N GLN A 38 -19.50 15.08 -1.56
CA GLN A 38 -19.69 14.99 -0.11
C GLN A 38 -18.92 13.79 0.42
N TRP A 39 -18.23 13.97 1.55
CA TRP A 39 -17.46 12.94 2.22
C TRP A 39 -18.28 12.35 3.36
N LEU A 40 -19.05 11.30 3.06
CA LEU A 40 -19.85 10.56 4.05
C LEU A 40 -18.95 9.64 4.89
N LEU A 41 -18.00 10.22 5.62
CA LEU A 41 -16.99 9.54 6.42
C LEU A 41 -17.10 9.98 7.88
N MET A 42 -16.88 9.04 8.80
CA MET A 42 -16.85 9.29 10.24
C MET A 42 -15.47 8.98 10.79
N ALA A 43 -15.02 9.76 11.78
CA ALA A 43 -13.79 9.48 12.50
C ALA A 43 -13.94 8.17 13.29
N ARG A 44 -12.89 7.35 13.31
CA ARG A 44 -12.85 6.08 14.07
C ARG A 44 -11.55 5.98 14.88
N PRO A 45 -11.58 5.29 16.03
CA PRO A 45 -10.34 4.94 16.74
C PRO A 45 -9.39 4.16 15.82
N VAL A 46 -8.11 4.54 15.89
CA VAL A 46 -7.04 3.93 15.07
C VAL A 46 -6.60 2.58 15.65
N LEU A 47 -6.57 2.47 16.97
CA LEU A 47 -6.09 1.30 17.71
C LEU A 47 -7.22 0.54 18.40
N ASN A 48 -7.17 -0.80 18.37
CA ASN A 48 -8.04 -1.67 19.17
C ASN A 48 -7.57 -1.75 20.64
N SER A 49 -8.21 -2.59 21.47
CA SER A 49 -7.84 -2.76 22.90
C SER A 49 -6.42 -3.27 23.09
N ASP A 50 -6.04 -4.30 22.36
CA ASP A 50 -4.75 -4.99 22.51
C ASP A 50 -3.61 -4.13 22.01
N GLU A 51 -3.84 -3.43 20.91
CA GLU A 51 -2.93 -2.43 20.37
C GLU A 51 -2.75 -1.25 21.34
N ARG A 52 -3.82 -0.78 21.98
CA ARG A 52 -3.72 0.28 22.99
C ARG A 52 -2.89 -0.16 24.20
N ARG A 53 -3.03 -1.42 24.64
CA ARG A 53 -2.19 -1.98 25.71
C ARG A 53 -0.73 -2.06 25.27
N THR A 54 -0.47 -2.63 24.10
CA THR A 54 0.86 -2.77 23.52
C THR A 54 1.55 -1.42 23.35
N MET A 55 0.82 -0.42 22.84
CA MET A 55 1.34 0.94 22.68
C MET A 55 1.78 1.55 24.02
N ARG A 56 1.00 1.37 25.10
CA ARG A 56 1.38 1.84 26.43
C ARG A 56 2.67 1.18 26.91
N MET A 57 2.72 -0.15 26.83
CA MET A 57 3.90 -0.92 27.20
C MET A 57 5.15 -0.50 26.40
N LEU A 58 5.02 -0.32 25.09
CA LEU A 58 6.14 0.12 24.24
C LEU A 58 6.61 1.52 24.62
N ARG A 59 5.70 2.45 24.91
CA ARG A 59 6.06 3.81 25.32
C ARG A 59 6.74 3.85 26.68
N GLU A 60 6.32 2.98 27.61
CA GLU A 60 6.94 2.84 28.93
C GLU A 60 8.32 2.18 28.84
N GLY A 61 8.47 1.13 28.02
CA GLY A 61 9.73 0.40 27.87
C GLY A 61 10.75 1.08 26.94
N LEU A 62 10.32 2.00 26.08
CA LEU A 62 11.17 2.68 25.10
C LEU A 62 11.00 4.22 25.14
N PRO A 63 11.22 4.88 26.28
CA PRO A 63 10.92 6.31 26.44
C PRO A 63 11.76 7.23 25.54
N GLN A 64 12.95 6.77 25.13
CA GLN A 64 13.82 7.52 24.23
C GLN A 64 13.51 7.31 22.74
N TYR A 65 12.58 6.42 22.40
CA TYR A 65 12.22 6.12 21.03
C TYR A 65 10.83 6.63 20.68
N ILE A 66 10.63 6.93 19.41
CA ILE A 66 9.32 7.32 18.89
C ILE A 66 8.59 6.05 18.45
N VAL A 67 7.38 5.82 18.96
CA VAL A 67 6.54 4.68 18.59
C VAL A 67 5.37 5.16 17.73
N LEU A 68 5.33 4.71 16.47
CA LEU A 68 4.29 5.07 15.49
C LEU A 68 3.32 3.91 15.29
N ALA A 69 2.02 4.16 15.40
CA ALA A 69 0.96 3.19 15.15
C ALA A 69 0.54 3.14 13.68
N LYS A 70 0.14 1.96 13.19
CA LYS A 70 -0.51 1.74 11.89
C LYS A 70 0.24 2.36 10.70
N LEU A 71 1.57 2.32 10.74
CA LEU A 71 2.40 2.95 9.72
C LEU A 71 2.36 2.15 8.40
N PRO A 72 1.97 2.76 7.26
CA PRO A 72 1.97 2.06 5.97
C PRO A 72 3.37 1.65 5.52
N LEU A 73 3.50 0.48 4.88
CA LEU A 73 4.80 -0.02 4.38
C LEU A 73 5.44 0.92 3.37
N VAL A 74 4.64 1.62 2.56
CA VAL A 74 5.10 2.65 1.61
C VAL A 74 5.81 3.83 2.29
N ARG A 75 5.65 4.02 3.60
CA ARG A 75 6.37 5.05 4.38
C ARG A 75 7.68 4.54 4.98
N LEU A 76 7.91 3.23 4.96
CA LEU A 76 9.10 2.58 5.51
C LEU A 76 10.19 2.34 4.46
N CYS A 77 9.80 2.20 3.20
CA CYS A 77 10.71 1.80 2.13
C CYS A 77 10.66 2.78 0.96
N GLN A 78 11.83 3.07 0.39
CA GLN A 78 11.98 3.91 -0.80
C GLN A 78 12.37 3.03 -2.01
N PRO A 79 11.62 3.07 -3.12
CA PRO A 79 12.02 2.42 -4.36
C PRO A 79 13.38 2.94 -4.85
N ARG A 80 14.30 2.02 -5.18
CA ARG A 80 15.59 2.39 -5.79
C ARG A 80 15.44 2.84 -7.24
N ASP A 81 14.47 2.29 -7.95
CA ASP A 81 14.15 2.63 -9.34
C ASP A 81 12.91 3.55 -9.36
N PRO A 82 13.05 4.83 -9.77
CA PRO A 82 11.94 5.76 -9.90
C PRO A 82 10.84 5.27 -10.85
N ARG A 83 11.17 4.45 -11.85
CA ARG A 83 10.19 3.94 -12.83
C ARG A 83 9.22 2.94 -12.22
N ARG A 84 9.56 2.34 -11.07
CA ARG A 84 8.75 1.33 -10.38
C ARG A 84 7.92 1.88 -9.23
N VAL A 85 7.92 3.20 -8.98
CA VAL A 85 7.19 3.80 -7.85
C VAL A 85 5.72 3.40 -7.84
N ARG A 86 5.04 3.43 -8.99
CA ARG A 86 3.62 3.06 -9.09
C ARG A 86 3.37 1.60 -8.74
N TYR A 87 4.22 0.70 -9.25
CA TYR A 87 4.14 -0.73 -8.94
C TYR A 87 4.25 -0.98 -7.43
N TRP A 88 5.22 -0.35 -6.77
CA TRP A 88 5.38 -0.50 -5.32
C TRP A 88 4.24 0.12 -4.53
N PHE A 89 3.72 1.27 -4.97
CA PHE A 89 2.55 1.90 -4.36
C PHE A 89 1.32 0.98 -4.43
N ASP A 90 1.05 0.37 -5.58
CA ASP A 90 -0.09 -0.54 -5.76
C ASP A 90 0.09 -1.85 -4.97
N LEU A 91 1.32 -2.36 -4.86
CA LEU A 91 1.62 -3.60 -4.12
C LEU A 91 1.61 -3.42 -2.59
N LEU A 92 2.15 -2.29 -2.10
CA LEU A 92 2.40 -2.07 -0.67
C LEU A 92 1.42 -1.09 -0.02
N GLY A 93 0.66 -0.33 -0.80
CA GLY A 93 -0.17 0.78 -0.32
C GLY A 93 -1.30 0.36 0.63
N SER A 94 -1.78 -0.88 0.54
CA SER A 94 -2.77 -1.44 1.47
C SER A 94 -2.14 -2.09 2.71
N LEU A 95 -0.81 -2.30 2.71
CA LEU A 95 -0.10 -2.95 3.79
C LEU A 95 0.41 -1.93 4.79
N HIS A 96 0.19 -2.23 6.08
CA HIS A 96 0.69 -1.44 7.20
C HIS A 96 1.24 -2.38 8.28
N VAL A 97 2.05 -1.81 9.17
CA VAL A 97 2.55 -2.49 10.37
C VAL A 97 1.77 -2.02 11.59
N SER A 98 1.63 -2.84 12.63
CA SER A 98 0.98 -2.41 13.87
C SER A 98 1.75 -1.29 14.55
N PHE A 99 3.06 -1.46 14.76
CA PHE A 99 3.93 -0.45 15.36
C PHE A 99 5.28 -0.37 14.64
N ALA A 100 5.77 0.85 14.47
CA ALA A 100 7.14 1.13 14.06
C ALA A 100 7.86 1.87 15.19
N VAL A 101 9.01 1.35 15.60
CA VAL A 101 9.90 1.98 16.57
C VAL A 101 10.96 2.74 15.80
N CYS A 102 11.05 4.03 16.09
CA CYS A 102 11.96 4.95 15.42
C CYS A 102 12.93 5.56 16.43
N SER A 103 14.17 5.77 15.99
CA SER A 103 15.14 6.62 16.68
C SER A 103 14.60 8.05 16.84
N PRO A 104 15.15 8.86 17.76
CA PRO A 104 14.84 10.30 17.87
C PRO A 104 14.95 11.07 16.54
N ASN A 105 15.84 10.64 15.64
CA ASN A 105 16.05 11.25 14.32
C ASN A 105 15.01 10.81 13.26
N GLY A 106 13.99 10.05 13.65
CA GLY A 106 12.92 9.58 12.75
C GLY A 106 13.25 8.33 11.93
N ARG A 107 14.45 7.75 12.05
CA ARG A 107 14.79 6.48 11.38
C ARG A 107 14.12 5.29 12.07
N VAL A 108 13.43 4.45 11.30
CA VAL A 108 12.82 3.20 11.78
C VAL A 108 13.92 2.17 12.06
N ILE A 109 13.93 1.62 13.28
CA ILE A 109 14.91 0.62 13.73
C ILE A 109 14.29 -0.77 13.89
N ALA A 110 13.01 -0.82 14.22
CA ALA A 110 12.28 -2.06 14.39
C ALA A 110 10.80 -1.86 14.06
N VAL A 111 10.17 -2.94 13.63
CA VAL A 111 8.75 -3.03 13.35
C VAL A 111 8.19 -4.19 14.15
N ILE A 112 7.05 -3.95 14.79
CA ILE A 112 6.32 -4.93 15.60
C ILE A 112 4.93 -5.06 14.99
N ASP A 113 4.60 -6.25 14.51
CA ASP A 113 3.26 -6.59 14.01
C ASP A 113 2.55 -7.47 15.04
N LEU A 114 1.31 -7.09 15.35
CA LEU A 114 0.42 -7.92 16.14
C LEU A 114 -0.37 -8.80 15.19
N GLU A 115 -0.18 -10.11 15.29
CA GLU A 115 -0.99 -11.07 14.54
C GLU A 115 -2.42 -11.03 15.06
N PRO A 116 -3.41 -10.71 14.20
CA PRO A 116 -4.81 -10.80 14.60
C PRO A 116 -5.18 -12.27 14.81
N GLU A 117 -6.09 -12.53 15.75
CA GLU A 117 -6.60 -13.87 16.04
C GLU A 117 -7.20 -14.58 14.81
N ARG A 118 -7.65 -13.82 13.81
CA ARG A 118 -8.12 -14.34 12.51
C ARG A 118 -7.61 -13.49 11.34
N GLY A 119 -7.03 -14.15 10.34
CA GLY A 119 -7.16 -13.75 8.94
C GLY A 119 -6.24 -12.64 8.40
N VAL A 120 -4.92 -12.67 8.66
CA VAL A 120 -3.98 -12.06 7.70
C VAL A 120 -3.74 -13.03 6.56
N SER A 121 -3.90 -12.56 5.33
CA SER A 121 -3.51 -13.34 4.15
C SER A 121 -2.05 -13.77 4.30
N ARG A 122 -1.75 -15.08 4.25
CA ARG A 122 -0.35 -15.59 4.27
C ARG A 122 0.55 -14.86 3.27
N ARG A 123 -0.02 -14.42 2.14
CA ARG A 123 0.65 -13.60 1.14
C ARG A 123 1.06 -12.23 1.68
N ALA A 124 0.17 -11.54 2.39
CA ALA A 124 0.45 -10.22 2.97
C ALA A 124 1.60 -10.30 3.99
N SER A 125 1.57 -11.28 4.90
CA SER A 125 2.66 -11.48 5.87
C SER A 125 3.99 -11.79 5.18
N LYS A 126 3.98 -12.65 4.16
CA LYS A 126 5.19 -12.96 3.36
C LYS A 126 5.74 -11.72 2.65
N ILE A 127 4.88 -10.89 2.06
CA ILE A 127 5.30 -9.62 1.45
C ILE A 127 5.90 -8.69 2.49
N LYS A 128 5.25 -8.49 3.65
CA LYS A 128 5.79 -7.64 4.72
C LYS A 128 7.18 -8.12 5.14
N GLN A 129 7.33 -9.41 5.40
CA GLN A 129 8.60 -10.00 5.80
C GLN A 129 9.69 -9.77 4.74
N SER A 130 9.42 -10.09 3.48
CA SER A 130 10.38 -9.89 2.38
C SER A 130 10.77 -8.43 2.16
N VAL A 131 9.82 -7.50 2.29
CA VAL A 131 10.08 -6.06 2.11
C VAL A 131 10.90 -5.49 3.26
N LEU A 132 10.54 -5.82 4.51
CA LEU A 132 11.26 -5.34 5.69
C LEU A 132 12.68 -5.91 5.75
N ASP A 133 12.86 -7.17 5.37
CA ASP A 133 14.17 -7.81 5.24
C ASP A 133 15.03 -7.11 4.16
N ALA A 134 14.46 -6.86 2.97
CA ALA A 134 15.14 -6.10 1.92
C ALA A 134 15.50 -4.66 2.34
N CYS A 135 14.67 -4.03 3.18
CA CYS A 135 14.92 -2.71 3.76
C CYS A 135 15.85 -2.75 4.99
N ARG A 136 16.32 -3.94 5.42
CA ARG A 136 17.15 -4.17 6.63
C ARG A 136 16.53 -3.61 7.90
N ILE A 137 15.21 -3.72 8.03
CA ILE A 137 14.44 -3.29 9.20
C ILE A 137 14.13 -4.54 10.02
N ARG A 138 14.44 -4.52 11.32
CA ARG A 138 14.12 -5.66 12.19
C ARG A 138 12.62 -5.83 12.30
N TYR A 139 12.13 -7.03 11.98
CA TYR A 139 10.71 -7.36 11.98
C TYR A 139 10.40 -8.40 13.04
N LEU A 140 9.48 -8.07 13.95
CA LEU A 140 8.95 -8.97 14.97
C LEU A 140 7.45 -9.15 14.75
N SER A 141 7.02 -10.40 14.58
CA SER A 141 5.60 -10.78 14.55
C SER A 141 5.29 -11.49 15.85
N CYS A 142 4.25 -11.03 16.56
CA CYS A 142 3.84 -11.64 17.82
C CYS A 142 2.33 -11.63 17.96
N LYS A 143 1.79 -12.62 18.67
CA LYS A 143 0.39 -12.59 19.08
C LYS A 143 0.25 -11.70 20.31
N ALA A 144 -0.87 -11.00 20.43
CA ALA A 144 -1.14 -10.14 21.58
C ALA A 144 -1.09 -10.90 22.93
N GLU A 145 -1.43 -12.19 22.93
CA GLU A 145 -1.36 -13.07 24.11
C GLU A 145 0.07 -13.30 24.64
N ASN A 146 1.08 -13.16 23.78
CA ASN A 146 2.48 -13.41 24.13
C ASN A 146 3.22 -12.15 24.57
N LEU A 147 2.56 -10.98 24.61
CA LEU A 147 3.21 -9.78 25.12
C LEU A 147 3.34 -9.85 26.66
N PRO A 148 4.48 -9.42 27.22
CA PRO A 148 4.65 -9.31 28.66
C PRO A 148 3.56 -8.43 29.26
N ARG A 149 2.97 -8.89 30.37
CA ARG A 149 1.80 -8.26 30.95
C ARG A 149 2.12 -7.03 31.78
#